data_AF-A0A934EZ81-F1
#
_entry.id   AF-A0A934EZ81-F1
#
_cell.length_a   1.000
_cell.length_b   1.000
_cell.length_c   1.000
_cell.angle_alpha   90.00
_cell.angle_beta   90.00
_cell.angle_gamma   90.00
#
_symmetry.space_group_name_H-M   'P 1'
#
loop_
_entity.id
_entity.type
_entity.pdbx_description
1 polymer ?
#
loop_
_entity_poly.entity_id
_entity_poly.type
_entity_poly.pdbx_seq_one_letter_code
_entity_poly.pdbx_strand_id
1 'polypeptide(L)'
;MFKILAVLSIVVGALSAKSGSGSCSSSGKAAVRFPALDKFFTLVMGLSLAVLTLTGFYAVLLGHHLTGYLLICHTGCGGAFAGSLALLALLRAEAESCGCKCLLWTLVIGGLGVTLTAVVMMQPWFGPHGQEMLVELHRYSSLLAVVGGLGCCGPLLRAKSA
;
A
#
# COMPACT_ATOMS: atom_id res chain seq x y z
N MET A 1 11.24 17.63 -6.69
CA MET A 1 9.87 17.66 -6.10
C MET A 1 9.46 16.31 -5.53
N PHE A 2 9.60 15.21 -6.28
CA PHE A 2 9.21 13.86 -5.82
C PHE A 2 9.77 13.44 -4.45
N LYS A 3 11.05 13.73 -4.16
CA LYS A 3 11.68 13.40 -2.86
C LYS A 3 10.95 14.02 -1.64
N ILE A 4 10.47 15.26 -1.78
CA ILE A 4 9.75 15.98 -0.70
C ILE A 4 8.37 15.35 -0.48
N LEU A 5 7.65 15.07 -1.57
CA LEU A 5 6.34 14.40 -1.52
C LEU A 5 6.43 13.00 -0.90
N ALA A 6 7.53 12.30 -1.17
CA ALA A 6 7.78 10.98 -0.63
C ALA A 6 7.93 11.03 0.90
N VAL A 7 8.77 11.94 1.43
CA VAL A 7 8.90 12.14 2.88
C VAL A 7 7.58 12.58 3.51
N LEU A 8 6.86 13.51 2.87
CA LEU A 8 5.55 13.95 3.34
C LEU A 8 4.54 12.80 3.41
N SER A 9 4.52 11.88 2.44
CA SER A 9 3.60 10.74 2.45
C SER A 9 3.85 9.79 3.63
N ILE A 10 5.12 9.59 4.03
CA ILE A 10 5.47 8.77 5.20
C ILE A 10 5.00 9.47 6.47
N VAL A 11 5.25 10.77 6.60
CA VAL A 11 4.82 11.56 7.75
C VAL A 11 3.29 11.58 7.86
N VAL A 12 2.59 11.85 6.75
CA VAL A 12 1.13 11.84 6.69
C VAL A 12 0.58 10.45 7.03
N GLY A 13 1.14 9.39 6.44
CA GLY A 13 0.73 8.01 6.76
C GLY A 13 0.94 7.65 8.22
N ALA A 14 2.07 8.06 8.82
CA ALA A 14 2.35 7.84 10.25
C ALA A 14 1.39 8.63 11.15
N LEU A 15 1.03 9.86 10.77
CA LEU A 15 0.04 10.67 11.48
C LEU A 15 -1.37 10.08 11.33
N SER A 16 -1.74 9.61 10.14
CA SER A 16 -3.01 8.91 9.90
C SER A 16 -3.12 7.62 10.72
N ALA A 17 -2.02 6.87 10.89
CA ALA A 17 -1.98 5.70 11.77
C ALA A 17 -2.24 6.05 13.25
N LYS A 18 -1.87 7.26 13.68
CA LYS A 18 -2.07 7.75 15.05
C LYS A 18 -3.47 8.32 15.30
N SER A 19 -4.10 8.89 14.26
CA SER A 19 -5.41 9.56 14.34
C SER A 19 -6.63 8.67 14.10
N GLY A 20 -6.46 7.36 13.88
CA GLY A 20 -7.55 6.39 13.61
C GLY A 20 -8.57 6.16 14.74
N SER A 21 -8.71 7.08 15.69
CA SER A 21 -9.61 7.01 16.84
C SER A 21 -10.79 8.00 16.71
N GLY A 22 -11.37 8.10 15.52
CA GLY A 22 -12.63 8.83 15.29
C GLY A 22 -13.81 7.87 15.35
N SER A 23 -14.62 7.97 16.40
CA SER A 23 -15.81 7.14 16.61
C SER A 23 -16.87 7.48 15.55
N CYS A 24 -17.02 6.62 14.53
CA CYS A 24 -18.21 6.58 13.71
C CYS A 24 -18.93 5.26 13.96
N SER A 25 -20.05 5.37 14.67
CA SER A 25 -20.97 4.28 14.98
C SER A 25 -21.44 3.61 13.69
N SER A 26 -21.20 2.30 13.59
CA SER A 26 -21.68 1.46 12.49
C SER A 26 -22.59 0.39 13.09
N SER A 27 -23.89 0.58 12.89
CA SER A 27 -24.90 -0.47 13.08
C SER A 27 -24.85 -1.35 11.84
N GLY A 28 -23.99 -2.37 11.83
CA GLY A 28 -23.71 -3.21 10.67
C GLY A 28 -23.66 -4.68 11.05
N LYS A 29 -24.43 -5.50 10.33
CA LYS A 29 -24.66 -6.94 10.54
C LYS A 29 -23.37 -7.70 10.88
N ALA A 30 -23.48 -8.65 11.81
CA ALA A 30 -22.40 -9.53 12.24
C ALA A 30 -21.86 -10.36 11.06
N ALA A 31 -20.93 -9.78 10.30
CA ALA A 31 -20.18 -10.49 9.28
C ALA A 31 -19.37 -11.59 9.98
N VAL A 32 -19.38 -12.80 9.41
CA VAL A 32 -18.53 -13.91 9.84
C VAL A 32 -17.07 -13.47 9.64
N ARG A 33 -16.47 -12.98 10.72
CA ARG A 33 -15.11 -12.44 10.70
C ARG A 33 -14.18 -13.61 11.01
N PHE A 34 -13.22 -13.86 10.13
CA PHE A 34 -12.11 -14.78 10.41
C PHE A 34 -10.92 -13.94 10.93
N PRO A 35 -10.86 -13.64 12.24
CA PRO A 35 -9.87 -12.70 12.78
C PRO A 35 -8.43 -13.16 12.56
N ALA A 36 -8.18 -14.47 12.50
CA ALA A 36 -6.86 -15.01 12.22
C ALA A 36 -6.42 -14.74 10.77
N LEU A 37 -7.33 -14.93 9.81
CA LEU A 37 -7.07 -14.72 8.38
C LEU A 37 -6.84 -13.25 8.06
N ASP A 38 -7.66 -12.38 8.63
CA ASP A 38 -7.54 -10.93 8.49
C ASP A 38 -6.20 -10.40 9.06
N LYS A 39 -5.81 -10.88 10.26
CA LYS A 39 -4.51 -10.54 10.87
C LYS A 39 -3.34 -11.05 10.04
N PHE A 40 -3.42 -12.28 9.52
CA PHE A 40 -2.37 -12.86 8.69
C PHE A 40 -2.15 -12.03 7.42
N PHE A 41 -3.20 -11.75 6.66
CA PHE A 41 -3.07 -10.95 5.43
C PHE A 41 -2.67 -9.50 5.71
N THR A 42 -3.09 -8.92 6.85
CA THR A 42 -2.62 -7.59 7.25
C THR A 42 -1.13 -7.58 7.55
N LEU A 43 -0.58 -8.63 8.19
CA LEU A 43 0.86 -8.75 8.40
C LEU A 43 1.63 -8.92 7.10
N VAL A 44 1.16 -9.81 6.20
CA VAL A 44 1.79 -10.01 4.89
C VAL A 44 1.76 -8.72 4.07
N MET A 45 0.64 -8.01 4.07
CA MET A 45 0.46 -6.70 3.45
C MET A 45 1.46 -5.68 4.01
N GLY A 46 1.52 -5.52 5.33
CA GLY A 46 2.42 -4.56 5.98
C GLY A 46 3.90 -4.86 5.73
N LEU A 47 4.30 -6.13 5.81
CA LEU A 47 5.67 -6.55 5.55
C LEU A 47 6.07 -6.34 4.09
N SER A 48 5.24 -6.77 3.14
CA SER A 48 5.50 -6.59 1.71
C SER A 48 5.54 -5.12 1.32
N LEU A 49 4.62 -4.30 1.84
CA LEU A 49 4.63 -2.84 1.66
C LEU A 49 5.91 -2.22 2.24
N ALA A 50 6.38 -2.64 3.42
CA ALA A 50 7.62 -2.14 3.99
C ALA A 50 8.83 -2.42 3.10
N VAL A 51 8.94 -3.65 2.57
CA VAL A 51 10.02 -4.01 1.63
C VAL A 51 9.93 -3.19 0.33
N LEU A 52 8.74 -3.05 -0.25
CA LEU A 52 8.51 -2.25 -1.46
C LEU A 52 8.87 -0.77 -1.24
N THR A 53 8.48 -0.23 -0.08
CA THR A 53 8.77 1.17 0.28
C THR A 53 10.28 1.37 0.44
N LEU A 54 10.96 0.48 1.16
CA LEU A 54 12.42 0.56 1.35
C LEU A 54 13.18 0.43 0.04
N THR A 55 12.86 -0.57 -0.77
CA THR A 55 13.53 -0.81 -2.07
C THR A 55 13.24 0.29 -3.09
N GLY A 56 12.00 0.82 -3.13
CA GLY A 56 11.63 1.94 -3.97
C GLY A 56 12.30 3.25 -3.55
N PHE A 57 12.31 3.57 -2.25
CA PHE A 57 13.00 4.76 -1.72
C PHE A 57 14.50 4.68 -1.91
N TYR A 58 15.11 3.51 -1.72
CA TYR A 58 16.53 3.27 -1.95
C TYR A 58 16.94 3.68 -3.38
N ALA A 59 16.17 3.26 -4.38
CA ALA A 59 16.40 3.63 -5.78
C ALA A 59 16.31 5.15 -6.02
N VAL A 60 15.36 5.82 -5.37
CA VAL A 60 15.18 7.29 -5.50
C VAL A 60 16.25 8.11 -4.75
N LEU A 61 16.69 7.64 -3.58
CA LEU A 61 17.66 8.33 -2.75
C LEU A 61 19.07 8.27 -3.36
N LEU A 62 19.47 7.07 -3.81
CA LEU A 62 20.80 6.84 -4.36
C LEU A 62 20.90 7.09 -5.87
N GLY A 63 19.76 7.25 -6.56
CA GLY A 63 19.73 7.46 -8.01
C GLY A 63 20.11 6.23 -8.82
N HIS A 64 20.23 5.07 -8.18
CA HIS A 64 20.49 3.79 -8.85
C HIS A 64 19.20 3.16 -9.37
N HIS A 65 19.27 2.57 -10.55
CA HIS A 65 18.21 1.72 -11.08
C HIS A 65 18.16 0.39 -10.29
N LEU A 66 16.95 -0.09 -10.00
CA LEU A 66 16.73 -1.41 -9.41
C LEU A 66 17.24 -2.49 -10.36
N THR A 67 18.32 -3.18 -9.98
CA THR A 67 18.95 -4.23 -10.77
C THR A 67 19.25 -5.45 -9.91
N GLY A 68 19.41 -6.62 -10.54
CA GLY A 68 19.79 -7.87 -9.88
C GLY A 68 18.80 -8.32 -8.80
N TYR A 69 19.33 -8.76 -7.65
CA TYR A 69 18.53 -9.31 -6.54
C TYR A 69 17.53 -8.32 -5.94
N LEU A 70 17.84 -7.01 -5.95
CA LEU A 70 16.90 -5.99 -5.45
C LEU A 70 15.65 -5.90 -6.31
N LEU A 71 15.80 -6.02 -7.63
CA LEU A 71 14.66 -6.03 -8.54
C LEU A 71 13.79 -7.26 -8.31
N ILE A 72 14.39 -8.45 -8.19
CA ILE A 72 13.67 -9.70 -7.93
C ILE A 72 12.90 -9.61 -6.61
N CYS A 73 13.53 -9.09 -5.55
CA CYS A 73 12.88 -8.88 -4.26
C CYS A 73 11.73 -7.88 -4.36
N HIS A 74 11.95 -6.73 -5.02
CA HIS A 74 10.93 -5.70 -5.21
C HIS A 74 9.71 -6.25 -5.97
N THR A 75 9.92 -6.87 -7.13
CA THR A 75 8.81 -7.40 -7.94
C THR A 75 8.11 -8.59 -7.26
N GLY A 76 8.87 -9.46 -6.58
CA GLY A 76 8.32 -10.58 -5.81
C GLY A 76 7.43 -10.11 -4.66
N CYS A 77 7.89 -9.12 -3.88
CA CYS A 77 7.09 -8.49 -2.84
C CYS A 77 5.89 -7.73 -3.42
N GLY A 78 6.02 -7.18 -4.63
CA GLY A 78 4.91 -6.57 -5.38
C GLY A 78 3.75 -7.54 -5.61
N GLY A 79 4.05 -8.78 -6.01
CA GLY A 79 3.04 -9.83 -6.16
C GLY A 79 2.35 -10.21 -4.85
N ALA A 80 3.13 -10.37 -3.76
CA ALA A 80 2.57 -10.65 -2.43
C ALA A 80 1.69 -9.51 -1.91
N PHE A 81 2.11 -8.26 -2.15
CA PHE A 81 1.31 -7.06 -1.85
C PHE A 81 0.00 -7.06 -2.65
N ALA A 82 0.04 -7.31 -3.96
CA ALA A 82 -1.17 -7.33 -4.80
C ALA A 82 -2.17 -8.41 -4.35
N GLY A 83 -1.70 -9.63 -4.06
CA GLY A 83 -2.56 -10.73 -3.61
C GLY A 83 -3.19 -10.45 -2.24
N SER A 84 -2.40 -9.96 -1.28
CA SER A 84 -2.92 -9.59 0.05
C SER A 84 -3.86 -8.39 -0.01
N LEU A 85 -3.65 -7.43 -0.92
CA LEU A 85 -4.53 -6.28 -1.13
C LEU A 85 -5.92 -6.72 -1.58
N ALA A 86 -5.99 -7.61 -2.57
CA ALA A 86 -7.26 -8.12 -3.08
C ALA A 86 -8.05 -8.84 -1.98
N LEU A 87 -7.39 -9.67 -1.19
CA LEU A 87 -8.03 -10.40 -0.10
C LEU A 87 -8.50 -9.46 1.02
N LEU A 88 -7.67 -8.50 1.44
CA LEU A 88 -8.08 -7.52 2.46
C LEU A 88 -9.22 -6.63 1.97
N ALA A 89 -9.23 -6.22 0.70
CA ALA A 89 -10.32 -5.45 0.12
C ALA A 89 -11.65 -6.22 0.22
N LEU A 90 -11.65 -7.51 -0.14
CA LEU A 90 -12.83 -8.37 -0.05
C LEU A 90 -13.27 -8.61 1.41
N LEU A 91 -12.33 -8.81 2.32
CA LEU A 91 -12.63 -9.09 3.73
C LEU A 91 -13.14 -7.85 4.48
N ARG A 92 -12.73 -6.65 4.08
CA ARG A 92 -12.98 -5.40 4.83
C ARG A 92 -13.91 -4.40 4.15
N ALA A 93 -14.31 -4.61 2.89
CA ALA A 93 -15.14 -3.67 2.12
C ALA A 93 -16.40 -3.18 2.87
N GLU A 94 -17.06 -4.11 3.58
CA GLU A 94 -18.32 -3.86 4.27
C GLU A 94 -18.17 -3.74 5.80
N ALA A 95 -17.00 -4.07 6.35
CA ALA A 95 -16.81 -4.19 7.80
C ALA A 95 -16.25 -2.92 8.46
N GLU A 96 -15.60 -2.04 7.69
CA GLU A 96 -14.87 -0.90 8.23
C GLU A 96 -15.74 0.35 8.43
N SER A 97 -15.44 1.12 9.48
CA SER A 97 -16.05 2.44 9.73
C SER A 97 -15.67 3.44 8.63
N CYS A 98 -16.40 4.57 8.53
CA CYS A 98 -16.18 5.57 7.47
C CYS A 98 -14.70 5.98 7.30
N GLY A 99 -13.99 6.26 8.39
CA GLY A 99 -12.56 6.63 8.34
C GLY A 99 -11.64 5.50 7.87
N CYS A 100 -11.80 4.28 8.39
CA CYS A 100 -11.00 3.13 7.98
C CYS A 100 -11.34 2.67 6.56
N LYS A 101 -12.60 2.86 6.14
CA LYS A 101 -13.06 2.61 4.76
C LYS A 101 -12.41 3.58 3.78
N CYS A 102 -12.30 4.86 4.10
CA CYS A 102 -11.56 5.82 3.27
C CYS A 102 -10.07 5.46 3.12
N LEU A 103 -9.40 5.05 4.22
CA LEU A 103 -8.00 4.60 4.17
C LEU A 103 -7.84 3.31 3.37
N LEU A 104 -8.78 2.37 3.52
CA LEU A 104 -8.83 1.14 2.73
C LEU A 104 -8.97 1.44 1.24
N TRP A 105 -9.92 2.29 0.85
CA TRP A 105 -10.09 2.67 -0.56
C TRP A 105 -8.89 3.44 -1.10
N THR A 106 -8.25 4.27 -0.28
CA THR A 106 -6.99 4.93 -0.66
C THR A 106 -5.90 3.90 -0.94
N LEU A 107 -5.75 2.89 -0.07
CA LEU A 107 -4.84 1.77 -0.26
C LEU A 107 -5.18 0.94 -1.51
N VAL A 108 -6.46 0.66 -1.74
CA VAL A 108 -6.92 -0.11 -2.91
C VAL A 108 -6.64 0.63 -4.22
N ILE A 109 -7.01 1.92 -4.31
CA ILE A 109 -6.79 2.73 -5.51
C ILE A 109 -5.29 2.89 -5.76
N GLY A 110 -4.51 3.25 -4.73
CA GLY A 110 -3.07 3.37 -4.83
C GLY A 110 -2.41 2.05 -5.22
N GLY A 111 -2.70 0.97 -4.51
CA GLY A 111 -2.09 -0.34 -4.73
C GLY A 111 -2.48 -0.98 -6.06
N LEU A 112 -3.71 -0.79 -6.52
CA LEU A 112 -4.13 -1.20 -7.86
C LEU A 112 -3.39 -0.41 -8.94
N GLY A 113 -3.26 0.91 -8.77
CA GLY A 113 -2.47 1.76 -9.67
C GLY A 113 -1.01 1.31 -9.76
N VAL A 114 -0.38 1.01 -8.63
CA VAL A 114 1.00 0.47 -8.57
C VAL A 114 1.11 -0.84 -9.34
N THR A 115 0.18 -1.77 -9.10
CA THR A 115 0.19 -3.10 -9.72
C THR A 115 0.00 -3.01 -11.23
N LEU A 116 -1.00 -2.25 -11.67
CA LEU A 116 -1.29 -2.07 -13.10
C LEU A 116 -0.13 -1.40 -13.82
N THR A 117 0.39 -0.31 -13.28
CA THR A 117 1.54 0.38 -13.89
C THR A 117 2.77 -0.52 -13.96
N ALA A 118 3.06 -1.33 -12.93
CA ALA A 118 4.16 -2.30 -12.96
C ALA A 118 4.02 -3.32 -14.08
N VAL A 119 2.83 -3.93 -14.23
CA VAL A 119 2.56 -4.93 -15.28
C VAL A 119 2.63 -4.29 -16.66
N VAL A 120 2.06 -3.10 -16.81
CA VAL A 120 2.00 -2.38 -18.09
C VAL A 120 3.40 -1.92 -18.54
N MET A 121 4.27 -1.45 -17.64
CA MET A 121 5.64 -1.07 -17.96
C MET A 121 6.48 -2.23 -18.50
N MET A 122 6.16 -3.47 -18.10
CA MET A 122 6.84 -4.67 -18.61
C MET A 122 6.42 -5.05 -20.03
N GLN A 123 5.36 -4.45 -20.59
CA GLN A 123 4.90 -4.74 -21.94
C GLN A 123 5.59 -3.83 -22.97
N PRO A 124 5.91 -4.33 -24.18
CA PRO A 124 6.56 -3.57 -25.24
C PRO A 124 5.59 -2.64 -26.01
N TRP A 125 4.44 -2.29 -25.42
CA TRP A 125 3.38 -1.53 -26.12
C TRP A 125 3.62 -0.02 -26.17
N PHE A 126 4.44 0.52 -25.27
CA PHE A 126 4.63 1.97 -25.11
C PHE A 126 6.02 2.40 -25.56
N GLY A 127 6.08 3.51 -26.31
CA GLY A 127 7.32 4.19 -26.60
C GLY A 127 7.94 4.88 -25.37
N PRO A 128 9.10 5.53 -25.52
CA PRO A 128 9.84 6.15 -24.41
C PRO A 128 9.00 7.12 -23.57
N HIS A 129 8.20 7.96 -24.22
CA HIS A 129 7.33 8.91 -23.53
C HIS A 129 6.25 8.24 -22.67
N GLY A 130 5.67 7.13 -23.16
CA GLY A 130 4.68 6.38 -22.39
C GLY A 130 5.29 5.68 -21.18
N GLN A 131 6.53 5.17 -21.32
CA GLN A 131 7.28 4.57 -20.21
C GLN A 131 7.58 5.60 -19.11
N GLU A 132 7.98 6.83 -19.48
CA GLU A 132 8.17 7.92 -18.52
C GLU A 132 6.89 8.26 -17.74
N MET A 133 5.77 8.40 -18.45
CA MET A 133 4.46 8.64 -17.82
C MET A 133 4.04 7.50 -16.88
N LEU A 134 4.28 6.25 -17.27
CA LEU A 134 3.95 5.08 -16.44
C LEU A 134 4.82 5.01 -15.18
N VAL A 135 6.11 5.34 -15.27
CA VAL A 135 7.00 5.42 -14.11
C VAL A 135 6.55 6.53 -13.16
N GLU A 136 6.14 7.68 -13.68
CA GLU A 136 5.63 8.78 -12.87
C GLU A 136 4.30 8.40 -12.19
N LEU A 137 3.39 7.75 -12.91
CA LEU A 137 2.13 7.26 -12.36
C LEU A 137 2.36 6.16 -11.30
N HIS A 138 3.29 5.24 -11.54
CA HIS A 138 3.69 4.21 -10.56
C HIS A 138 4.22 4.83 -9.28
N ARG A 139 5.03 5.90 -9.42
CA ARG A 139 5.56 6.68 -8.31
C ARG A 139 4.47 7.35 -7.48
N TYR A 140 3.54 8.08 -8.10
CA TYR A 140 2.46 8.74 -7.36
C TYR A 140 1.47 7.76 -6.73
N SER A 141 1.10 6.69 -7.44
CA SER A 141 0.24 5.63 -6.91
C SER A 141 0.89 4.88 -5.73
N SER A 142 2.22 4.72 -5.75
CA SER A 142 2.98 4.15 -4.62
C SER A 142 2.87 5.02 -3.36
N LEU A 143 2.90 6.35 -3.50
CA LEU A 143 2.72 7.26 -2.36
C LEU A 143 1.31 7.13 -1.75
N LEU A 144 0.28 7.01 -2.58
CA LEU A 144 -1.09 6.76 -2.12
C LEU A 144 -1.20 5.41 -1.40
N ALA A 145 -0.58 4.36 -1.94
CA ALA A 145 -0.56 3.04 -1.32
C ALA A 145 0.12 3.05 0.05
N VAL A 146 1.23 3.79 0.21
CA VAL A 146 1.91 3.93 1.51
C VAL A 146 1.03 4.64 2.53
N VAL A 147 0.37 5.74 2.15
CA VAL A 147 -0.54 6.49 3.04
C VAL A 147 -1.69 5.61 3.50
N GLY A 148 -2.37 4.93 2.57
CA GLY A 148 -3.47 4.02 2.90
C GLY A 148 -3.01 2.83 3.74
N GLY A 149 -1.87 2.24 3.39
CA GLY A 149 -1.32 1.05 4.05
C GLY A 149 -0.91 1.29 5.50
N LEU A 150 -0.24 2.41 5.78
CA LEU A 150 0.10 2.81 7.15
C LEU A 150 -1.16 3.07 8.00
N GLY A 151 -2.18 3.71 7.40
CA GLY A 151 -3.47 3.90 8.04
C GLY A 151 -4.18 2.58 8.37
N CYS A 152 -4.20 1.62 7.45
CA CYS A 152 -4.85 0.32 7.63
C CYS A 152 -4.08 -0.65 8.56
N CYS A 153 -2.76 -0.54 8.68
CA CYS A 153 -1.94 -1.39 9.54
C CYS A 153 -1.81 -0.88 10.99
N GLY A 154 -2.11 0.40 11.26
CA GLY A 154 -1.99 1.04 12.58
C GLY A 154 -2.66 0.28 13.75
N PRO A 155 -3.88 -0.28 13.60
CA PRO A 155 -4.54 -1.02 14.67
C PRO A 155 -3.79 -2.29 15.12
N LEU A 156 -3.02 -2.92 14.23
CA LEU A 156 -2.33 -4.19 14.51
C LEU A 156 -1.07 -4.00 15.37
N LEU A 157 -0.42 -2.84 15.25
CA LEU A 157 0.70 -2.43 16.11
C LEU A 157 0.22 -2.03 17.52
N ARG A 158 -1.02 -1.54 17.64
CA ARG A 158 -1.59 -1.10 18.93
C ARG A 158 -2.04 -2.26 19.82
N ALA A 159 -2.42 -3.39 19.22
CA ALA A 159 -2.90 -4.57 19.95
C ALA A 159 -1.80 -5.35 20.69
N LYS A 160 -0.51 -5.02 20.49
CA LYS A 160 0.61 -5.65 21.19
C LYS A 160 1.14 -4.83 22.38
N SER A 161 0.54 -3.66 22.63
CA SER A 161 0.97 -2.69 23.66
C SER A 161 0.02 -2.59 24.85
N ALA A 162 -1.00 -3.45 24.92
CA ALA A 162 -1.97 -3.57 26.01
C ALA A 162 -1.95 -5.01 26.53
#